data_AF-A0AAU2EKS8-F1
#
_entry.id   AF-A0AAU2EKS8-F1
#
_cell.length_a   1.000
_cell.length_b   1.000
_cell.length_c   1.000
_cell.angle_alpha   90.00
_cell.angle_beta   90.00
_cell.angle_gamma   90.00
#
_symmetry.space_group_name_H-M   'P 1'
#
loop_
_entity.id
_entity.type
_entity.pdbx_description
1 polymer ?
#
loop_
_entity_poly.entity_id
_entity_poly.type
_entity_poly.pdbx_seq_one_letter_code
_entity_poly.pdbx_strand_id
1 'polypeptide(L)'
;MKRFGRALTTGVLSGALALTAACSGGGTKAGPTGTASPSAAKTSAAVISIEPGTGSTGVKPAGALKVSVQGGKLTDVQVAAKGGAAVPGTFTVDGSSWTPTGNLAVSTDYQVDAKAVDANGVAAALQGGFSTLKPSKGAGPHDNIADGATYGVGMIVSLEFKEPVKDRAAVEQAVSFETGDGTVVKPHWFSSERVDFRPEKYWKAQSRVTVRYRLKSVETAPGVYGEVDSDQTFTVGRSRISTADASSKKMVVQEDGKPDETIPISAGASSPASQNTFNGTMVVMAKEGTAVMDSSTVPNHEGPAYKVEMPHALRLTPTGTYVHGKNAAPSVFGSQNISHGCIGLYDGPGDGSSDLPGGKFYDAAMVGDVVTVRNSVGKPVDPDNGMSGWNIDWSKW
;
A
#
# COMPACT_ATOMS: atom_id res chain seq x y z
N MET A 1 -19.13 34.09 42.97
CA MET A 1 -18.52 35.44 42.84
C MET A 1 -17.57 35.38 41.66
N LYS A 2 -17.56 36.14 40.56
CA LYS A 2 -18.26 37.32 40.00
C LYS A 2 -18.36 37.07 38.46
N ARG A 3 -19.56 37.17 37.83
CA ARG A 3 -20.05 38.22 36.87
C ARG A 3 -19.26 38.31 35.55
N PHE A 4 -19.80 37.87 34.40
CA PHE A 4 -20.82 38.47 33.47
C PHE A 4 -20.18 39.24 32.30
N GLY A 5 -20.59 38.90 31.06
CA GLY A 5 -20.35 39.70 29.85
C GLY A 5 -20.73 38.98 28.56
N ARG A 6 -21.95 39.21 28.06
CA ARG A 6 -22.50 38.79 26.74
C ARG A 6 -22.20 39.87 25.70
N ALA A 7 -21.99 39.48 24.43
CA ALA A 7 -22.43 40.26 23.27
C ALA A 7 -22.55 39.36 22.02
N LEU A 8 -23.75 39.37 21.41
CA LEU A 8 -24.09 38.87 20.08
C LEU A 8 -23.99 40.03 19.08
N THR A 9 -23.55 39.77 17.84
CA THR A 9 -23.88 40.62 16.68
C THR A 9 -24.08 39.77 15.43
N THR A 10 -25.30 39.85 14.89
CA THR A 10 -25.78 39.26 13.63
C THR A 10 -25.66 40.33 12.54
N GLY A 11 -25.11 39.98 11.36
CA GLY A 11 -25.05 40.87 10.20
C GLY A 11 -25.79 40.27 9.00
N VAL A 12 -26.86 40.94 8.57
CA VAL A 12 -27.63 40.67 7.35
C VAL A 12 -27.14 41.65 6.27
N LEU A 13 -26.81 41.18 5.07
CA LEU A 13 -26.61 42.03 3.90
C LEU A 13 -27.56 41.62 2.76
N SER A 14 -28.52 42.49 2.49
CA SER A 14 -29.35 42.51 1.28
C SER A 14 -28.70 43.45 0.25
N GLY A 15 -28.70 43.06 -1.03
CA GLY A 15 -28.24 43.91 -2.13
C GLY A 15 -28.98 43.60 -3.43
N ALA A 16 -30.00 44.39 -3.73
CA ALA A 16 -30.70 44.41 -5.01
C ALA A 16 -29.92 45.30 -6.00
N LEU A 17 -29.78 44.88 -7.27
CA LEU A 17 -29.31 45.74 -8.35
C LEU A 17 -30.32 45.74 -9.51
N ALA A 18 -30.67 46.96 -9.93
CA ALA A 18 -31.79 47.31 -10.78
C ALA A 18 -31.45 47.33 -12.28
N LEU A 19 -32.49 47.13 -13.09
CA LEU A 19 -32.59 47.36 -14.52
C LEU A 19 -32.35 48.84 -14.87
N THR A 20 -31.65 49.11 -15.96
CA THR A 20 -31.73 50.40 -16.66
C THR A 20 -31.95 50.18 -18.16
N ALA A 21 -33.10 50.66 -18.62
CA ALA A 21 -33.38 50.97 -20.02
C ALA A 21 -33.04 52.45 -20.24
N ALA A 22 -32.41 52.78 -21.37
CA ALA A 22 -32.29 54.16 -21.83
C ALA A 22 -32.43 54.22 -23.36
N CYS A 23 -33.50 54.87 -23.79
CA CYS A 23 -33.73 55.35 -25.16
C CYS A 23 -33.36 56.84 -25.25
N SER A 24 -32.67 57.24 -26.31
CA SER A 24 -32.68 58.59 -26.96
C SER A 24 -31.80 58.46 -28.21
N GLY A 25 -32.11 58.92 -29.43
CA GLY A 25 -33.05 59.94 -29.89
C GLY A 25 -32.26 60.99 -30.69
N GLY A 26 -32.35 60.98 -32.03
CA GLY A 26 -31.73 62.01 -32.87
C GLY A 26 -31.69 61.65 -34.37
N GLY A 27 -32.61 62.20 -35.16
CA GLY A 27 -32.70 61.98 -36.60
C GLY A 27 -31.90 63.01 -37.41
N THR A 28 -31.22 62.54 -38.47
CA THR A 28 -30.89 63.34 -39.67
C THR A 28 -30.89 62.44 -40.91
N LYS A 29 -31.32 62.99 -42.05
CA LYS A 29 -31.79 62.33 -43.28
C LYS A 29 -30.78 61.43 -44.01
N ALA A 30 -31.39 60.48 -44.71
CA ALA A 30 -30.88 59.41 -45.58
C ALA A 30 -29.79 59.75 -46.62
N GLY A 31 -28.85 58.81 -46.76
CA GLY A 31 -28.25 58.40 -48.03
C GLY A 31 -28.37 56.87 -48.14
N PRO A 32 -28.61 56.27 -49.32
CA PRO A 32 -28.85 54.83 -49.43
C PRO A 32 -27.50 54.10 -49.46
N THR A 33 -27.08 53.54 -48.33
CA THR A 33 -26.03 52.53 -48.30
C THR A 33 -26.64 51.24 -47.80
N GLY A 34 -26.61 50.23 -48.67
CA GLY A 34 -27.32 48.97 -48.53
C GLY A 34 -27.22 48.38 -47.14
N THR A 35 -28.39 48.14 -46.54
CA THR A 35 -28.55 47.20 -45.44
C THR A 35 -28.18 45.81 -45.95
N ALA A 36 -26.91 45.43 -45.76
CA ALA A 36 -26.54 44.04 -45.72
C ALA A 36 -27.36 43.40 -44.59
N SER A 37 -28.38 42.63 -44.99
CA SER A 37 -29.11 41.77 -44.07
C SER A 37 -28.08 40.92 -43.32
N PRO A 38 -28.08 40.86 -41.98
CA PRO A 38 -27.19 39.97 -41.27
C PRO A 38 -27.52 38.55 -41.75
N SER A 39 -26.58 37.93 -42.48
CA SER A 39 -26.69 36.53 -42.82
C SER A 39 -26.87 35.77 -41.52
N ALA A 40 -28.05 35.16 -41.33
CA ALA A 40 -28.33 34.37 -40.15
C ALA A 40 -27.20 33.35 -39.98
N ALA A 41 -26.53 33.36 -38.82
CA ALA A 41 -25.47 32.41 -38.53
C ALA A 41 -26.01 31.00 -38.77
N LYS A 42 -25.44 30.28 -39.74
CA LYS A 42 -25.84 28.91 -40.02
C LYS A 42 -25.49 28.07 -38.80
N THR A 43 -26.49 27.49 -38.15
CA THR A 43 -26.30 26.49 -37.11
C THR A 43 -25.75 25.21 -37.75
N SER A 44 -24.69 24.64 -37.19
CA SER A 44 -24.13 23.38 -37.67
C SER A 44 -25.15 22.24 -37.52
N ALA A 45 -25.16 21.32 -38.48
CA ALA A 45 -25.91 20.06 -38.35
C ALA A 45 -25.17 19.02 -37.47
N ALA A 46 -23.91 19.29 -37.10
CA ALA A 46 -23.13 18.42 -36.23
C ALA A 46 -23.56 18.58 -34.77
N VAL A 47 -23.96 17.47 -34.15
CA VAL A 47 -24.38 17.40 -32.74
C VAL A 47 -23.37 16.57 -31.98
N ILE A 48 -22.61 17.21 -31.08
CA ILE A 48 -21.61 16.54 -30.24
C ILE A 48 -22.28 16.03 -28.96
N SER A 49 -21.92 14.83 -28.53
CA SER A 49 -22.35 14.21 -27.27
C SER A 49 -21.14 13.77 -26.46
N ILE A 50 -21.15 14.06 -25.16
CA ILE A 50 -20.15 13.61 -24.18
C ILE A 50 -20.84 12.62 -23.24
N GLU A 51 -20.31 11.40 -23.18
CA GLU A 51 -20.67 10.39 -22.21
C GLU A 51 -19.47 10.17 -21.28
N PRO A 52 -19.63 10.21 -19.95
CA PRO A 52 -20.86 10.53 -19.23
C PRO A 52 -21.23 12.01 -19.41
N GLY A 53 -22.53 12.32 -19.27
CA GLY A 53 -23.05 13.66 -19.51
C GLY A 53 -22.40 14.74 -18.64
N THR A 54 -22.33 15.97 -19.15
CA THR A 54 -21.78 17.12 -18.42
C THR A 54 -22.41 17.26 -17.03
N GLY A 55 -21.56 17.40 -16.00
CA GLY A 55 -21.94 17.49 -14.60
C GLY A 55 -22.04 16.14 -13.87
N SER A 56 -21.80 15.01 -14.55
CA SER A 56 -21.80 13.69 -13.91
C SER A 56 -20.73 13.60 -12.82
N THR A 57 -21.06 12.88 -11.75
CA THR A 57 -20.16 12.61 -10.63
C THR A 57 -20.10 11.11 -10.35
N GLY A 58 -19.02 10.64 -9.73
CA GLY A 58 -18.90 9.21 -9.40
C GLY A 58 -18.60 8.31 -10.60
N VAL A 59 -18.06 8.89 -11.67
CA VAL A 59 -17.84 8.19 -12.95
C VAL A 59 -16.76 7.12 -12.80
N LYS A 60 -17.00 5.92 -13.34
CA LYS A 60 -16.00 4.85 -13.35
C LYS A 60 -14.75 5.27 -14.14
N PRO A 61 -13.54 5.07 -13.61
CA PRO A 61 -12.33 5.47 -14.31
C PRO A 61 -12.07 4.67 -15.59
N ALA A 62 -12.48 3.39 -15.60
CA ALA A 62 -12.36 2.52 -16.77
C ALA A 62 -13.58 2.62 -17.69
N GLY A 63 -13.32 2.85 -18.99
CA GLY A 63 -14.30 2.70 -20.07
C GLY A 63 -15.50 3.65 -20.07
N ALA A 64 -15.56 4.65 -19.19
CA ALA A 64 -16.74 5.49 -19.05
C ALA A 64 -16.79 6.68 -20.02
N LEU A 65 -15.64 7.20 -20.47
CA LEU A 65 -15.60 8.41 -21.30
C LEU A 65 -15.64 8.08 -22.79
N LYS A 66 -16.61 8.65 -23.49
CA LYS A 66 -16.73 8.65 -24.94
C LYS A 66 -17.26 10.01 -25.43
N VAL A 67 -16.58 10.58 -26.42
CA VAL A 67 -17.08 11.76 -27.14
C VAL A 67 -17.53 11.29 -28.51
N SER A 68 -18.70 11.73 -28.97
CA SER A 68 -19.25 11.33 -30.27
C SER A 68 -19.91 12.50 -30.97
N VAL A 69 -20.10 12.37 -32.29
CA VAL A 69 -20.82 13.36 -33.09
C VAL A 69 -21.82 12.67 -34.02
N GLN A 70 -23.00 13.26 -34.16
CA GLN A 70 -23.97 12.94 -35.21
C GLN A 70 -24.04 14.06 -36.24
N GLY A 71 -24.24 13.75 -37.52
CA GLY A 71 -24.35 14.78 -38.57
C GLY A 71 -23.04 15.50 -38.92
N GLY A 72 -21.89 14.97 -38.50
CA GLY A 72 -20.58 15.58 -38.75
C GLY A 72 -19.40 14.66 -38.39
N LYS A 73 -18.22 15.25 -38.26
CA LYS A 73 -16.98 14.59 -37.83
C LYS A 73 -16.28 15.40 -36.74
N LEU A 74 -15.78 14.73 -35.71
CA LEU A 74 -14.93 15.34 -34.69
C LEU A 74 -13.60 15.76 -35.34
N THR A 75 -13.14 16.95 -35.01
CA THR A 75 -11.88 17.52 -35.52
C THR A 75 -10.85 17.75 -34.43
N ASP A 76 -11.29 17.94 -33.20
CA ASP A 76 -10.44 18.17 -32.03
C ASP A 76 -11.20 17.72 -30.78
N VAL A 77 -10.53 16.96 -29.91
CA VAL A 77 -11.06 16.54 -28.61
C VAL A 77 -9.91 16.65 -27.62
N GLN A 78 -10.06 17.55 -26.67
CA GLN A 78 -9.11 17.76 -25.58
C GLN A 78 -9.79 17.38 -24.28
N VAL A 79 -9.17 16.46 -23.56
CA VAL A 79 -9.63 16.02 -22.24
C VAL A 79 -8.47 16.21 -21.29
N ALA A 80 -8.71 16.87 -20.16
CA ALA A 80 -7.67 17.11 -19.17
C ALA A 80 -8.27 17.08 -17.76
N ALA A 81 -7.46 16.61 -16.80
CA ALA A 81 -7.76 16.88 -15.40
C ALA A 81 -7.71 18.40 -15.18
N LYS A 82 -8.65 18.96 -14.40
CA LYS A 82 -8.63 20.40 -14.11
C LYS A 82 -7.31 20.80 -13.46
N GLY A 83 -6.54 21.66 -14.15
CA GLY A 83 -5.21 22.11 -13.72
C GLY A 83 -4.10 21.04 -13.83
N GLY A 84 -4.35 19.95 -14.55
CA GLY A 84 -3.46 18.80 -14.64
C GLY A 84 -3.17 18.33 -16.06
N ALA A 85 -2.76 17.06 -16.17
CA ALA A 85 -2.33 16.46 -17.42
C ALA A 85 -3.49 16.20 -18.39
N ALA A 86 -3.17 16.27 -19.68
CA ALA A 86 -4.05 15.84 -20.76
C ALA A 86 -4.24 14.31 -20.75
N VAL A 87 -5.43 13.86 -21.10
CA VAL A 87 -5.77 12.45 -21.26
C VAL A 87 -5.56 12.07 -22.73
N PRO A 88 -4.62 11.17 -23.05
CA PRO A 88 -4.47 10.68 -24.41
C PRO A 88 -5.70 9.86 -24.81
N GLY A 89 -6.06 9.96 -26.09
CA GLY A 89 -7.18 9.21 -26.66
C GLY A 89 -7.09 9.14 -28.17
N THR A 90 -7.97 8.34 -28.75
CA THR A 90 -7.97 8.00 -30.16
C THR A 90 -9.31 8.28 -30.78
N PHE A 91 -9.30 8.84 -31.98
CA PHE A 91 -10.47 8.94 -32.84
C PHE A 91 -10.74 7.62 -33.55
N THR A 92 -12.01 7.33 -33.82
CA THR A 92 -12.36 6.34 -34.84
C THR A 92 -11.95 6.84 -36.22
N VAL A 93 -11.67 5.90 -37.14
CA VAL A 93 -11.18 6.21 -38.50
C VAL A 93 -12.11 7.14 -39.27
N ASP A 94 -13.41 7.02 -39.05
CA ASP A 94 -14.45 7.86 -39.67
C ASP A 94 -14.59 9.25 -39.02
N GLY A 95 -13.99 9.47 -37.84
CA GLY A 95 -14.09 10.69 -37.04
C GLY A 95 -15.40 10.81 -36.25
N SER A 96 -16.19 9.75 -36.14
CA SER A 96 -17.49 9.80 -35.45
C SER A 96 -17.39 9.76 -33.93
N SER A 97 -16.27 9.26 -33.38
CA SER A 97 -16.06 9.22 -31.93
C SER A 97 -14.59 9.30 -31.51
N TRP A 98 -14.39 9.62 -30.24
CA TRP A 98 -13.10 9.65 -29.55
C TRP A 98 -13.24 8.97 -28.19
N THR A 99 -12.23 8.17 -27.80
CA THR A 99 -12.16 7.50 -26.49
C THR A 99 -10.74 7.58 -25.91
N PRO A 100 -10.57 7.64 -24.58
CA PRO A 100 -9.27 7.54 -23.94
C PRO A 100 -8.54 6.23 -24.30
N THR A 101 -7.21 6.27 -24.36
CA THR A 101 -6.38 5.06 -24.57
C THR A 101 -6.09 4.29 -23.27
N GLY A 102 -6.44 4.86 -22.12
CA GLY A 102 -6.24 4.24 -20.80
C GLY A 102 -7.29 4.69 -19.80
N ASN A 103 -7.21 4.14 -18.59
CA ASN A 103 -8.11 4.51 -17.51
C ASN A 103 -7.91 5.96 -17.08
N LEU A 104 -9.00 6.61 -16.70
CA LEU A 104 -8.95 7.91 -16.06
C LEU A 104 -8.41 7.76 -14.63
N ALA A 105 -7.96 8.85 -14.04
CA ALA A 105 -7.56 8.87 -12.63
C ALA A 105 -8.81 8.94 -11.74
N VAL A 106 -8.80 8.21 -10.62
CA VAL A 106 -9.84 8.36 -9.57
C VAL A 106 -9.76 9.74 -8.91
N SER A 107 -10.84 10.13 -8.21
CA SER A 107 -10.95 11.40 -7.47
C SER A 107 -10.56 12.65 -8.28
N THR A 108 -10.83 12.66 -9.58
CA THR A 108 -10.38 13.70 -10.51
C THR A 108 -11.55 14.37 -11.21
N ASP A 109 -11.51 15.69 -11.27
CA ASP A 109 -12.42 16.49 -12.10
C ASP A 109 -11.83 16.65 -13.49
N TYR A 110 -12.56 16.21 -14.50
CA TYR A 110 -12.17 16.32 -15.90
C TYR A 110 -12.94 17.43 -16.62
N GLN A 111 -12.24 18.11 -17.51
CA GLN A 111 -12.81 19.00 -18.52
C GLN A 111 -12.65 18.36 -19.90
N VAL A 112 -13.69 18.49 -20.71
CA VAL A 112 -13.76 17.99 -22.09
C VAL A 112 -14.09 19.16 -23.00
N ASP A 113 -13.24 19.41 -23.97
CA ASP A 113 -13.41 20.41 -25.02
C ASP A 113 -13.43 19.70 -26.38
N ALA A 114 -14.58 19.67 -27.04
CA ALA A 114 -14.78 18.95 -28.29
C ALA A 114 -15.22 19.89 -29.41
N LYS A 115 -14.67 19.68 -30.60
CA LYS A 115 -15.03 20.39 -31.83
C LYS A 115 -15.36 19.41 -32.94
N ALA A 116 -16.33 19.78 -33.76
CA ALA A 116 -16.75 19.03 -34.92
C ALA A 116 -17.06 19.96 -36.10
N VAL A 117 -17.16 19.37 -37.29
CA VAL A 117 -17.67 20.05 -38.49
C VAL A 117 -18.73 19.18 -39.15
N ASP A 118 -19.77 19.81 -39.69
CA ASP A 118 -20.76 19.12 -40.52
C ASP A 118 -20.29 18.96 -41.97
N ALA A 119 -21.11 18.32 -42.81
CA ALA A 119 -20.82 18.12 -44.23
C ALA A 119 -20.67 19.42 -45.04
N ASN A 120 -21.20 20.54 -44.53
CA ASN A 120 -21.10 21.86 -45.15
C ASN A 120 -19.90 22.66 -44.61
N GLY A 121 -19.09 22.08 -43.74
CA GLY A 121 -17.95 22.73 -43.08
C GLY A 121 -18.34 23.67 -41.95
N VAL A 122 -19.59 23.65 -41.47
CA VAL A 122 -20.04 24.50 -40.37
C VAL A 122 -19.60 23.88 -39.04
N ALA A 123 -18.86 24.64 -38.25
CA ALA A 123 -18.29 24.18 -36.99
C ALA A 123 -19.35 24.05 -35.87
N ALA A 124 -19.18 23.02 -35.04
CA ALA A 124 -19.86 22.85 -33.76
C ALA A 124 -18.81 22.68 -32.65
N ALA A 125 -19.10 23.17 -31.45
CA ALA A 125 -18.24 23.00 -30.29
C ALA A 125 -19.09 22.67 -29.07
N LEU A 126 -18.57 21.81 -28.21
CA LEU A 126 -19.18 21.46 -26.93
C LEU A 126 -18.09 21.43 -25.86
N GLN A 127 -18.37 22.11 -24.76
CA GLN A 127 -17.56 22.02 -23.55
C GLN A 127 -18.37 21.29 -22.48
N GLY A 128 -17.69 20.43 -21.74
CA GLY A 128 -18.28 19.66 -20.67
C GLY A 128 -17.27 19.31 -19.60
N GLY A 129 -17.74 18.59 -18.59
CA GLY A 129 -16.89 18.10 -17.53
C GLY A 129 -17.64 17.14 -16.63
N PHE A 130 -16.91 16.29 -15.94
CA PHE A 130 -17.45 15.29 -15.02
C PHE A 130 -16.38 15.00 -13.96
N SER A 131 -16.79 14.35 -12.87
CA SER A 131 -15.87 13.87 -11.84
C SER A 131 -15.90 12.35 -11.72
N THR A 132 -14.73 11.75 -11.61
CA THR A 132 -14.60 10.31 -11.40
C THR A 132 -14.97 9.92 -9.98
N LEU A 133 -15.22 8.62 -9.78
CA LEU A 133 -15.45 8.06 -8.46
C LEU A 133 -14.30 8.38 -7.51
N LYS A 134 -14.67 8.56 -6.25
CA LYS A 134 -13.74 8.71 -5.12
C LYS A 134 -13.70 7.36 -4.41
N PRO A 135 -12.52 6.72 -4.30
CA PRO A 135 -12.39 5.49 -3.53
C PRO A 135 -12.82 5.71 -2.08
N SER A 136 -13.25 4.64 -1.41
CA SER A 136 -13.48 4.69 0.03
C SER A 136 -12.17 5.04 0.75
N LYS A 137 -12.27 5.82 1.83
CA LYS A 137 -11.10 6.23 2.60
C LYS A 137 -10.33 5.01 3.09
N GLY A 138 -9.05 4.95 2.76
CA GLY A 138 -8.18 3.85 3.19
C GLY A 138 -8.43 2.53 2.47
N ALA A 139 -8.92 2.57 1.22
CA ALA A 139 -9.03 1.43 0.32
C ALA A 139 -7.67 0.89 -0.20
N GLY A 140 -6.56 1.58 0.10
CA GLY A 140 -5.21 1.10 -0.21
C GLY A 140 -4.73 -0.01 0.72
N PRO A 141 -3.71 -0.79 0.31
CA PRO A 141 -3.10 -1.77 1.18
C PRO A 141 -2.32 -1.11 2.32
N HIS A 142 -2.10 -1.87 3.39
CA HIS A 142 -1.15 -1.57 4.44
C HIS A 142 0.14 -2.37 4.17
N ASP A 143 1.27 -1.67 4.14
CA ASP A 143 2.59 -2.31 4.08
C ASP A 143 3.18 -2.53 5.48
N ASN A 144 4.21 -3.37 5.56
CA ASN A 144 4.95 -3.64 6.80
C ASN A 144 6.28 -2.87 6.89
N ILE A 145 6.46 -1.81 6.08
CA ILE A 145 7.69 -1.02 6.07
C ILE A 145 7.44 0.42 6.55
N ALA A 146 8.51 1.09 6.96
CA ALA A 146 8.50 2.49 7.31
C ALA A 146 9.50 3.22 6.42
N ASP A 147 9.08 4.36 5.88
CA ASP A 147 9.95 5.16 5.02
C ASP A 147 11.19 5.64 5.78
N GLY A 148 12.36 5.44 5.16
CA GLY A 148 13.68 5.70 5.73
C GLY A 148 14.16 4.67 6.75
N ALA A 149 13.40 3.62 7.07
CA ALA A 149 13.79 2.63 8.07
C ALA A 149 14.95 1.74 7.60
N THR A 150 15.56 1.04 8.57
CA THR A 150 16.60 0.05 8.33
C THR A 150 16.13 -1.33 8.78
N TYR A 151 16.31 -2.33 7.92
CA TYR A 151 15.91 -3.72 8.17
C TYR A 151 17.07 -4.69 7.96
N GLY A 152 16.98 -5.86 8.57
CA GLY A 152 17.91 -6.97 8.33
C GLY A 152 17.74 -7.60 6.94
N VAL A 153 18.70 -8.43 6.57
CA VAL A 153 18.81 -9.03 5.22
C VAL A 153 17.68 -10.01 4.85
N GLY A 154 16.90 -10.44 5.83
CA GLY A 154 15.75 -11.33 5.66
C GLY A 154 14.43 -10.61 5.42
N MET A 155 14.40 -9.28 5.37
CA MET A 155 13.15 -8.52 5.26
C MET A 155 12.29 -9.01 4.08
N ILE A 156 11.00 -9.25 4.32
CA ILE A 156 10.00 -9.49 3.29
C ILE A 156 9.06 -8.29 3.31
N VAL A 157 8.81 -7.68 2.15
CA VAL A 157 7.84 -6.58 2.05
C VAL A 157 6.47 -7.19 1.83
N SER A 158 5.55 -7.00 2.76
CA SER A 158 4.18 -7.51 2.70
C SER A 158 3.20 -6.37 2.41
N LEU A 159 2.23 -6.63 1.55
CA LEU A 159 1.06 -5.77 1.36
C LEU A 159 -0.20 -6.52 1.77
N GLU A 160 -0.92 -5.94 2.75
CA GLU A 160 -2.19 -6.44 3.25
C GLU A 160 -3.34 -5.55 2.79
N PHE A 161 -4.35 -6.14 2.16
CA PHE A 161 -5.54 -5.48 1.65
C PHE A 161 -6.72 -5.70 2.61
N LYS A 162 -7.56 -4.68 2.78
CA LYS A 162 -8.79 -4.79 3.61
C LYS A 162 -9.89 -5.62 2.94
N GLU A 163 -9.83 -5.74 1.62
CA GLU A 163 -10.79 -6.48 0.82
C GLU A 163 -10.05 -7.45 -0.13
N PRO A 164 -10.67 -8.60 -0.48
CA PRO A 164 -10.10 -9.56 -1.41
C PRO A 164 -9.74 -8.93 -2.77
N VAL A 165 -8.47 -9.04 -3.16
CA VAL A 165 -8.00 -8.65 -4.49
C VAL A 165 -8.46 -9.68 -5.53
N LYS A 166 -9.13 -9.22 -6.58
CA LYS A 166 -9.56 -10.01 -7.74
C LYS A 166 -8.62 -9.86 -8.92
N ASP A 167 -8.04 -8.67 -9.11
CA ASP A 167 -7.03 -8.43 -10.15
C ASP A 167 -5.63 -8.37 -9.55
N ARG A 168 -5.07 -9.55 -9.28
CA ARG A 168 -3.71 -9.69 -8.73
C ARG A 168 -2.65 -9.17 -9.69
N ALA A 169 -2.83 -9.38 -10.99
CA ALA A 169 -1.87 -8.96 -12.01
C ALA A 169 -1.75 -7.43 -12.06
N ALA A 170 -2.87 -6.70 -11.95
CA ALA A 170 -2.84 -5.25 -11.89
C ALA A 170 -2.10 -4.73 -10.65
N VAL A 171 -2.28 -5.37 -9.48
CA VAL A 171 -1.52 -5.04 -8.26
C VAL A 171 -0.03 -5.33 -8.44
N GLU A 172 0.33 -6.50 -8.95
CA GLU A 172 1.74 -6.87 -9.17
C GLU A 172 2.46 -5.92 -10.13
N GLN A 173 1.79 -5.49 -11.21
CA GLN A 173 2.35 -4.52 -12.16
C GLN A 173 2.50 -3.12 -11.58
N ALA A 174 1.66 -2.79 -10.59
CA ALA A 174 1.67 -1.50 -9.92
C ALA A 174 2.71 -1.40 -8.81
N VAL A 175 3.34 -2.50 -8.39
CA VAL A 175 4.38 -2.50 -7.36
C VAL A 175 5.72 -2.85 -7.99
N SER A 176 6.69 -1.95 -7.83
CA SER A 176 8.04 -2.18 -8.34
C SER A 176 9.11 -1.87 -7.31
N PHE A 177 10.24 -2.56 -7.44
CA PHE A 177 11.40 -2.43 -6.57
C PHE A 177 12.57 -1.90 -7.37
N GLU A 178 13.16 -0.80 -6.90
CA GLU A 178 14.40 -0.25 -7.42
C GLU A 178 15.53 -0.60 -6.44
N THR A 179 16.50 -1.38 -6.94
CA THR A 179 17.64 -1.88 -6.17
C THR A 179 18.93 -1.42 -6.84
N GLY A 180 19.88 -0.93 -6.06
CA GLY A 180 21.14 -0.40 -6.60
C GLY A 180 22.03 -1.46 -7.26
N ASP A 181 21.78 -2.75 -7.01
CA ASP A 181 22.57 -3.88 -7.50
C ASP A 181 21.81 -4.75 -8.54
N GLY A 182 20.62 -4.33 -8.96
CA GLY A 182 19.81 -5.06 -9.94
C GLY A 182 19.12 -6.32 -9.37
N THR A 183 19.07 -6.48 -8.04
CA THR A 183 18.31 -7.53 -7.38
C THR A 183 16.86 -7.54 -7.86
N VAL A 184 16.41 -8.69 -8.38
CA VAL A 184 15.04 -8.92 -8.82
C VAL A 184 14.19 -9.38 -7.64
N VAL A 185 13.03 -8.76 -7.49
CA VAL A 185 12.05 -9.04 -6.43
C VAL A 185 10.79 -9.59 -7.08
N LYS A 186 10.20 -10.64 -6.50
CA LYS A 186 8.97 -11.26 -7.03
C LYS A 186 7.85 -11.28 -5.98
N PRO A 187 6.59 -11.10 -6.41
CA PRO A 187 5.42 -11.28 -5.57
C PRO A 187 5.13 -12.77 -5.31
N HIS A 188 4.54 -13.06 -4.15
CA HIS A 188 3.89 -14.32 -3.85
C HIS A 188 2.60 -14.07 -3.06
N TRP A 189 1.46 -14.56 -3.54
CA TRP A 189 0.17 -14.40 -2.86
C TRP A 189 -0.10 -15.54 -1.90
N PHE A 190 -0.16 -15.22 -0.61
CA PHE A 190 -0.55 -16.19 0.42
C PHE A 190 -2.07 -16.28 0.60
N SER A 191 -2.79 -15.19 0.32
CA SER A 191 -4.26 -15.16 0.37
C SER A 191 -4.84 -14.24 -0.70
N SER A 192 -6.16 -14.02 -0.71
CA SER A 192 -6.75 -12.95 -1.53
C SER A 192 -6.42 -11.54 -1.01
N GLU A 193 -5.99 -11.43 0.25
CA GLU A 193 -5.73 -10.16 0.93
C GLU A 193 -4.24 -9.91 1.21
N ARG A 194 -3.34 -10.88 1.00
CA ARG A 194 -1.90 -10.68 1.25
C ARG A 194 -1.02 -11.12 0.10
N VAL A 195 -0.13 -10.23 -0.32
CA VAL A 195 0.99 -10.50 -1.21
C VAL A 195 2.30 -10.10 -0.54
N ASP A 196 3.28 -10.99 -0.60
CA ASP A 196 4.62 -10.78 -0.07
C ASP A 196 5.62 -10.66 -1.22
N PHE A 197 6.63 -9.82 -1.05
CA PHE A 197 7.66 -9.55 -2.03
C PHE A 197 9.04 -9.81 -1.43
N ARG A 198 9.83 -10.65 -2.10
CA ARG A 198 11.24 -10.85 -1.75
C ARG A 198 12.10 -11.21 -2.97
N PRO A 199 13.42 -11.03 -2.86
CA PRO A 199 14.38 -11.62 -3.78
C PRO A 199 14.59 -13.13 -3.56
N GLU A 200 15.27 -13.77 -4.52
CA GLU A 200 15.61 -15.20 -4.45
C GLU A 200 16.48 -15.53 -3.23
N LYS A 201 17.47 -14.68 -2.96
CA LYS A 201 18.42 -14.76 -1.86
C LYS A 201 18.19 -13.59 -0.92
N TYR A 202 18.70 -13.67 0.31
CA TYR A 202 18.68 -12.54 1.23
C TYR A 202 19.20 -11.26 0.57
N TRP A 203 18.62 -10.13 0.97
CA TRP A 203 19.02 -8.83 0.48
C TRP A 203 20.51 -8.60 0.72
N LYS A 204 21.17 -7.93 -0.24
CA LYS A 204 22.55 -7.51 -0.05
C LYS A 204 22.64 -6.54 1.12
N ALA A 205 23.48 -6.86 2.10
CA ALA A 205 23.74 -5.97 3.22
C ALA A 205 24.25 -4.60 2.74
N GLN A 206 23.96 -3.55 3.50
CA GLN A 206 24.36 -2.16 3.22
C GLN A 206 23.88 -1.65 1.85
N SER A 207 22.66 -2.04 1.46
CA SER A 207 22.02 -1.61 0.21
C SER A 207 20.79 -0.76 0.49
N ARG A 208 20.37 0.02 -0.52
CA ARG A 208 19.13 0.82 -0.48
C ARG A 208 18.12 0.22 -1.45
N VAL A 209 16.87 0.16 -1.02
CA VAL A 209 15.74 -0.35 -1.80
C VAL A 209 14.61 0.67 -1.79
N THR A 210 14.20 1.12 -2.97
CA THR A 210 13.00 1.95 -3.11
C THR A 210 11.85 1.09 -3.61
N VAL A 211 10.76 1.03 -2.85
CA VAL A 211 9.50 0.40 -3.27
C VAL A 211 8.61 1.50 -3.84
N ARG A 212 8.15 1.30 -5.06
CA ARG A 212 7.24 2.22 -5.76
C ARG A 212 5.88 1.58 -5.89
N TYR A 213 4.90 2.17 -5.22
CA TYR A 213 3.50 1.81 -5.30
C TYR A 213 2.80 2.76 -6.26
N ARG A 214 2.32 2.22 -7.37
CA ARG A 214 1.53 2.91 -8.40
C ARG A 214 0.09 2.41 -8.37
N LEU A 215 -0.46 2.36 -7.17
CA LEU A 215 -1.76 1.75 -6.88
C LEU A 215 -2.92 2.74 -7.03
N LYS A 216 -2.66 4.04 -7.21
CA LYS A 216 -3.73 5.00 -7.47
C LYS A 216 -4.45 4.63 -8.76
N SER A 217 -5.78 4.55 -8.69
CA SER A 217 -6.65 4.17 -9.82
C SER A 217 -6.46 2.74 -10.33
N VAL A 218 -5.69 1.90 -9.63
CA VAL A 218 -5.66 0.45 -9.89
C VAL A 218 -6.92 -0.16 -9.30
N GLU A 219 -7.70 -0.84 -10.13
CA GLU A 219 -8.90 -1.56 -9.70
C GLU A 219 -8.49 -2.91 -9.12
N THR A 220 -8.54 -3.06 -7.80
CA THR A 220 -8.14 -4.29 -7.12
C THR A 220 -9.27 -5.32 -7.12
N ALA A 221 -10.52 -4.85 -7.12
CA ALA A 221 -11.75 -5.63 -7.26
C ALA A 221 -12.82 -4.77 -7.95
N PRO A 222 -13.92 -5.34 -8.50
CA PRO A 222 -14.92 -4.55 -9.22
C PRO A 222 -15.44 -3.36 -8.40
N GLY A 223 -15.14 -2.14 -8.84
CA GLY A 223 -15.52 -0.89 -8.15
C GLY A 223 -14.59 -0.44 -7.02
N VAL A 224 -13.56 -1.21 -6.67
CA VAL A 224 -12.61 -0.95 -5.59
C VAL A 224 -11.29 -0.51 -6.19
N TYR A 225 -10.88 0.71 -5.88
CA TYR A 225 -9.70 1.35 -6.47
C TYR A 225 -8.74 1.83 -5.40
N GLY A 226 -7.43 1.74 -5.68
CA GLY A 226 -6.43 2.38 -4.83
C GLY A 226 -6.51 3.91 -4.90
N GLU A 227 -6.18 4.55 -3.77
CA GLU A 227 -6.36 6.00 -3.58
C GLU A 227 -5.09 6.82 -3.85
N VAL A 228 -3.92 6.23 -3.57
CA VAL A 228 -2.64 6.94 -3.54
C VAL A 228 -1.54 6.16 -4.24
N ASP A 229 -0.65 6.92 -4.88
CA ASP A 229 0.68 6.45 -5.24
C ASP A 229 1.62 6.84 -4.11
N SER A 230 2.61 6.00 -3.84
CA SER A 230 3.64 6.27 -2.84
C SER A 230 4.96 5.68 -3.28
N ASP A 231 6.04 6.34 -2.86
CA ASP A 231 7.38 5.79 -2.90
C ASP A 231 7.86 5.71 -1.45
N GLN A 232 8.38 4.55 -1.07
CA GLN A 232 9.00 4.34 0.24
C GLN A 232 10.39 3.78 0.02
N THR A 233 11.34 4.25 0.81
CA THR A 233 12.70 3.71 0.79
C THR A 233 13.04 3.05 2.10
N PHE A 234 13.73 1.92 2.06
CA PHE A 234 14.40 1.38 3.23
C PHE A 234 15.88 1.06 2.92
N THR A 235 16.65 0.94 3.99
CA THR A 235 18.04 0.48 3.95
C THR A 235 18.11 -0.95 4.47
N VAL A 236 18.84 -1.81 3.76
CA VAL A 236 19.23 -3.12 4.26
C VAL A 236 20.49 -2.93 5.09
N GLY A 237 20.40 -3.25 6.37
CA GLY A 237 21.49 -3.11 7.34
C GLY A 237 22.58 -4.16 7.18
N ARG A 238 23.18 -4.55 8.30
CA ARG A 238 24.14 -5.66 8.37
C ARG A 238 23.44 -7.00 8.15
N SER A 239 24.17 -8.01 7.67
CA SER A 239 23.70 -9.39 7.75
C SER A 239 23.83 -9.90 9.19
N ARG A 240 22.73 -10.39 9.77
CA ARG A 240 22.70 -11.12 11.04
C ARG A 240 21.77 -12.32 10.90
N ILE A 241 22.36 -13.51 10.96
CA ILE A 241 21.65 -14.78 10.81
C ILE A 241 21.90 -15.63 12.05
N SER A 242 20.82 -16.01 12.72
CA SER A 242 20.88 -16.79 13.96
C SER A 242 20.33 -18.20 13.70
N THR A 243 21.18 -19.22 13.84
CA THR A 243 20.76 -20.62 13.71
C THR A 243 20.61 -21.27 15.08
N ALA A 244 19.37 -21.48 15.50
CA ALA A 244 19.01 -22.21 16.72
C ALA A 244 18.91 -23.71 16.45
N ASP A 245 19.73 -24.50 17.12
CA ASP A 245 19.65 -25.96 17.09
C ASP A 245 19.01 -26.46 18.37
N ALA A 246 17.76 -26.93 18.28
CA ALA A 246 16.98 -27.36 19.44
C ALA A 246 17.52 -28.67 20.07
N SER A 247 18.25 -29.49 19.31
CA SER A 247 18.83 -30.73 19.82
C SER A 247 20.04 -30.43 20.70
N SER A 248 20.97 -29.60 20.21
CA SER A 248 22.19 -29.19 20.93
C SER A 248 21.97 -28.03 21.90
N LYS A 249 20.81 -27.35 21.80
CA LYS A 249 20.36 -26.25 22.67
C LYS A 249 21.32 -25.06 22.62
N LYS A 250 21.82 -24.80 21.42
CA LYS A 250 22.71 -23.69 21.13
C LYS A 250 22.18 -22.92 19.93
N MET A 251 22.34 -21.61 19.99
CA MET A 251 22.17 -20.72 18.86
C MET A 251 23.55 -20.24 18.41
N VAL A 252 23.83 -20.35 17.12
CA VAL A 252 25.01 -19.74 16.50
C VAL A 252 24.54 -18.49 15.78
N VAL A 253 25.10 -17.34 16.15
CA VAL A 253 24.83 -16.05 15.53
C VAL A 253 26.01 -15.69 14.63
N GLN A 254 25.70 -15.49 13.35
CA GLN A 254 26.65 -15.06 12.34
C GLN A 254 26.30 -13.63 11.95
N GLU A 255 27.24 -12.71 12.12
CA GLU A 255 27.09 -11.31 11.78
C GLU A 255 28.31 -10.84 10.98
N ASP A 256 28.08 -10.14 9.86
CA ASP A 256 29.15 -9.72 8.95
C ASP A 256 30.23 -8.93 9.69
N GLY A 257 31.49 -9.34 9.53
CA GLY A 257 32.65 -8.69 10.14
C GLY A 257 32.85 -9.02 11.63
N LYS A 258 32.11 -9.97 12.20
CA LYS A 258 32.28 -10.45 13.57
C LYS A 258 32.55 -11.96 13.63
N PRO A 259 33.29 -12.45 14.64
CA PRO A 259 33.36 -13.88 14.92
C PRO A 259 31.99 -14.47 15.27
N ASP A 260 31.76 -15.72 14.92
CA ASP A 260 30.55 -16.46 15.31
C ASP A 260 30.37 -16.47 16.83
N GLU A 261 29.17 -16.09 17.28
CA GLU A 261 28.79 -16.12 18.68
C GLU A 261 27.92 -17.34 18.95
N THR A 262 28.25 -18.13 19.98
CA THR A 262 27.43 -19.26 20.41
C THR A 262 26.73 -18.94 21.72
N ILE A 263 25.40 -18.93 21.69
CA ILE A 263 24.54 -18.61 22.84
C ILE A 263 23.80 -19.88 23.29
N PRO A 264 23.89 -20.29 24.57
CA PRO A 264 23.04 -21.35 25.11
C PRO A 264 21.57 -20.94 25.09
N ILE A 265 20.69 -21.82 24.62
CA ILE A 265 19.25 -21.56 24.50
C ILE A 265 18.42 -22.61 25.24
N SER A 266 17.14 -22.30 25.42
CA SER A 266 16.11 -23.28 25.76
C SER A 266 14.97 -23.15 24.75
N ALA A 267 14.75 -24.18 23.93
CA ALA A 267 13.67 -24.23 22.96
C ALA A 267 12.39 -24.83 23.57
N GLY A 268 11.40 -25.09 22.70
CA GLY A 268 10.13 -25.72 23.02
C GLY A 268 10.29 -27.12 23.60
N ALA A 269 9.56 -27.42 24.67
CA ALA A 269 9.49 -28.76 25.24
C ALA A 269 9.03 -29.78 24.18
N SER A 270 9.43 -31.04 24.34
CA SER A 270 9.06 -32.10 23.37
C SER A 270 7.65 -32.65 23.57
N SER A 271 6.99 -32.29 24.67
CA SER A 271 5.63 -32.72 25.00
C SER A 271 4.98 -31.69 25.94
N PRO A 272 3.68 -31.37 25.73
CA PRO A 272 2.85 -31.77 24.59
C PRO A 272 3.33 -31.18 23.26
N ALA A 273 2.86 -31.76 22.14
CA ALA A 273 3.34 -31.40 20.80
C ALA A 273 3.11 -29.93 20.42
N SER A 274 2.10 -29.29 21.02
CA SER A 274 1.82 -27.86 20.87
C SER A 274 2.91 -26.94 21.44
N GLN A 275 3.82 -27.47 22.27
CA GLN A 275 4.95 -26.72 22.84
C GLN A 275 6.22 -26.84 22.00
N ASN A 276 6.22 -27.67 20.96
CA ASN A 276 7.40 -27.89 20.14
C ASN A 276 7.72 -26.62 19.32
N THR A 277 8.96 -26.14 19.34
CA THR A 277 9.37 -25.03 18.48
C THR A 277 9.29 -25.43 17.01
N PHE A 278 8.78 -24.55 16.15
CA PHE A 278 8.79 -24.79 14.71
C PHE A 278 10.21 -24.93 14.15
N ASN A 279 10.40 -25.80 13.17
CA ASN A 279 11.62 -25.81 12.35
C ASN A 279 11.49 -24.80 11.19
N GLY A 280 12.61 -24.37 10.62
CA GLY A 280 12.65 -23.51 9.45
C GLY A 280 13.09 -22.07 9.75
N THR A 281 13.09 -21.26 8.71
CA THR A 281 13.55 -19.87 8.73
C THR A 281 12.41 -18.92 9.04
N MET A 282 12.55 -18.13 10.09
CA MET A 282 11.67 -17.04 10.43
C MET A 282 12.45 -15.72 10.40
N VAL A 283 11.74 -14.61 10.30
CA VAL A 283 12.33 -13.28 10.24
C VAL A 283 11.76 -12.46 11.39
N VAL A 284 12.62 -11.69 12.08
CA VAL A 284 12.19 -10.80 13.14
C VAL A 284 11.20 -9.79 12.59
N MET A 285 9.95 -9.84 13.08
CA MET A 285 8.84 -8.98 12.66
C MET A 285 8.72 -7.73 13.52
N ALA A 286 9.02 -7.85 14.81
CA ALA A 286 8.88 -6.76 15.76
C ALA A 286 9.88 -6.88 16.92
N LYS A 287 10.25 -5.71 17.45
CA LYS A 287 11.06 -5.53 18.65
C LYS A 287 10.13 -4.98 19.74
N GLU A 288 9.61 -5.84 20.62
CA GLU A 288 8.47 -5.48 21.49
C GLU A 288 8.88 -5.02 22.89
N GLY A 289 10.18 -5.04 23.22
CA GLY A 289 10.66 -4.78 24.58
C GLY A 289 10.16 -5.88 25.50
N THR A 290 9.04 -5.62 26.18
CA THR A 290 8.33 -6.62 26.97
C THR A 290 7.05 -7.03 26.25
N ALA A 291 6.90 -8.32 25.98
CA ALA A 291 5.69 -8.88 25.36
C ALA A 291 4.84 -9.64 26.39
N VAL A 292 3.52 -9.46 26.34
CA VAL A 292 2.56 -10.30 27.07
C VAL A 292 2.29 -11.53 26.22
N MET A 293 2.89 -12.66 26.59
CA MET A 293 2.68 -13.94 25.93
C MET A 293 1.48 -14.65 26.55
N ASP A 294 0.41 -14.78 25.78
CA ASP A 294 -0.87 -15.32 26.20
C ASP A 294 -1.21 -16.58 25.38
N SER A 295 -1.38 -17.72 26.05
CA SER A 295 -1.67 -19.00 25.42
C SER A 295 -2.97 -19.01 24.61
N SER A 296 -3.90 -18.08 24.88
CA SER A 296 -5.15 -17.96 24.09
C SER A 296 -4.91 -17.52 22.64
N THR A 297 -3.73 -16.94 22.35
CA THR A 297 -3.32 -16.52 20.99
C THR A 297 -2.62 -17.62 20.21
N VAL A 298 -2.30 -18.75 20.86
CA VAL A 298 -1.56 -19.86 20.26
C VAL A 298 -2.55 -20.90 19.73
N PRO A 299 -2.58 -21.19 18.43
CA PRO A 299 -3.48 -22.19 17.87
C PRO A 299 -3.21 -23.58 18.45
N ASN A 300 -4.26 -24.26 18.92
CA ASN A 300 -4.19 -25.63 19.47
C ASN A 300 -3.25 -25.79 20.68
N HIS A 301 -3.14 -24.78 21.55
CA HIS A 301 -2.39 -24.88 22.80
C HIS A 301 -2.87 -26.06 23.65
N GLU A 302 -1.93 -26.83 24.21
CA GLU A 302 -2.21 -27.93 25.13
C GLU A 302 -1.54 -27.69 26.48
N GLY A 303 -2.24 -28.05 27.56
CA GLY A 303 -1.79 -27.84 28.93
C GLY A 303 -2.45 -26.64 29.61
N PRO A 304 -1.95 -26.23 30.79
CA PRO A 304 -2.51 -25.09 31.51
C PRO A 304 -2.40 -23.81 30.69
N ALA A 305 -3.42 -22.96 30.76
CA ALA A 305 -3.35 -21.62 30.19
C ALA A 305 -2.24 -20.82 30.89
N TYR A 306 -1.54 -19.99 30.12
CA TYR A 306 -0.54 -19.07 30.65
C TYR A 306 -0.76 -17.66 30.08
N LYS A 307 -0.42 -16.67 30.91
CA LYS A 307 -0.27 -15.28 30.51
C LYS A 307 0.90 -14.71 31.27
N VAL A 308 1.99 -14.45 30.56
CA VAL A 308 3.29 -14.12 31.15
C VAL A 308 3.93 -12.97 30.42
N GLU A 309 4.54 -12.06 31.17
CA GLU A 309 5.37 -10.99 30.62
C GLU A 309 6.78 -11.53 30.40
N MET A 310 7.30 -11.34 29.19
CA MET A 310 8.63 -11.79 28.81
C MET A 310 9.43 -10.60 28.27
N PRO A 311 10.59 -10.28 28.87
CA PRO A 311 11.44 -9.18 28.42
C PRO A 311 12.22 -9.54 27.16
N HIS A 312 12.80 -8.52 26.55
CA HIS A 312 13.66 -8.64 25.38
C HIS A 312 13.02 -9.45 24.23
N ALA A 313 11.72 -9.22 23.99
CA ALA A 313 10.92 -10.01 23.07
C ALA A 313 11.09 -9.57 21.62
N LEU A 314 11.60 -10.48 20.79
CA LEU A 314 11.66 -10.39 19.33
C LEU A 314 10.62 -11.32 18.73
N ARG A 315 9.59 -10.75 18.09
CA ARG A 315 8.53 -11.54 17.47
C ARG A 315 9.01 -12.14 16.15
N LEU A 316 8.84 -13.44 15.98
CA LEU A 316 9.21 -14.17 14.75
C LEU A 316 7.98 -14.57 13.92
N THR A 317 6.84 -14.82 14.57
CA THR A 317 5.59 -15.18 13.89
C THR A 317 4.38 -14.49 14.51
N PRO A 318 3.30 -14.23 13.73
CA PRO A 318 2.05 -13.74 14.28
C PRO A 318 1.40 -14.74 15.23
N THR A 319 1.60 -16.06 15.04
CA THR A 319 1.06 -17.11 15.94
C THR A 319 1.83 -17.31 17.24
N GLY A 320 2.77 -16.42 17.58
CA GLY A 320 3.36 -16.37 18.93
C GLY A 320 4.70 -17.06 19.12
N THR A 321 5.51 -17.25 18.08
CA THR A 321 6.91 -17.65 18.25
C THR A 321 7.80 -16.43 18.44
N TYR A 322 8.64 -16.45 19.48
CA TYR A 322 9.57 -15.37 19.83
C TYR A 322 10.98 -15.89 20.11
N VAL A 323 11.97 -15.01 19.97
CA VAL A 323 13.19 -15.06 20.79
C VAL A 323 12.99 -14.09 21.95
N HIS A 324 13.24 -14.51 23.18
CA HIS A 324 13.05 -13.61 24.33
C HIS A 324 13.97 -13.93 25.51
N GLY A 325 14.13 -12.97 26.41
CA GLY A 325 14.78 -13.16 27.70
C GLY A 325 13.93 -14.01 28.64
N LYS A 326 14.56 -14.94 29.37
CA LYS A 326 13.88 -15.81 30.34
C LYS A 326 14.66 -15.90 31.64
N ASN A 327 13.99 -15.52 32.73
CA ASN A 327 14.49 -15.75 34.08
C ASN A 327 14.26 -17.22 34.49
N ALA A 328 15.33 -18.02 34.42
CA ALA A 328 15.36 -19.39 34.90
C ALA A 328 16.76 -19.70 35.43
N ALA A 329 16.93 -20.85 36.10
CA ALA A 329 18.26 -21.28 36.52
C ALA A 329 19.21 -21.33 35.30
N PRO A 330 20.43 -20.77 35.38
CA PRO A 330 21.37 -20.75 34.25
C PRO A 330 21.64 -22.14 33.65
N SER A 331 21.59 -23.18 34.47
CA SER A 331 21.77 -24.58 34.07
C SER A 331 20.72 -25.11 33.08
N VAL A 332 19.58 -24.44 32.93
CA VAL A 332 18.55 -24.78 31.94
C VAL A 332 19.06 -24.54 30.51
N PHE A 333 19.72 -23.40 30.28
CA PHE A 333 20.13 -22.97 28.95
C PHE A 333 21.32 -23.81 28.48
N GLY A 334 21.22 -24.39 27.29
CA GLY A 334 22.19 -25.37 26.79
C GLY A 334 21.94 -26.81 27.27
N SER A 335 20.98 -27.05 28.16
CA SER A 335 20.74 -28.38 28.75
C SER A 335 19.32 -28.89 28.56
N GLN A 336 18.30 -28.02 28.66
CA GLN A 336 16.89 -28.42 28.63
C GLN A 336 16.06 -27.51 27.71
N ASN A 337 15.07 -28.11 27.04
CA ASN A 337 14.03 -27.39 26.30
C ASN A 337 12.75 -27.38 27.13
N ILE A 338 12.33 -26.19 27.57
CA ILE A 338 11.24 -26.02 28.55
C ILE A 338 10.25 -24.90 28.18
N SER A 339 10.30 -24.38 26.96
CA SER A 339 9.38 -23.32 26.52
C SER A 339 8.12 -23.90 25.87
N HIS A 340 7.13 -23.04 25.62
CA HIS A 340 5.92 -23.36 24.85
C HIS A 340 6.09 -23.05 23.35
N GLY A 341 7.30 -23.24 22.81
CA GLY A 341 7.62 -23.05 21.39
C GLY A 341 8.59 -21.90 21.11
N CYS A 342 8.77 -20.96 22.05
CA CYS A 342 9.73 -19.87 21.93
C CYS A 342 11.20 -20.33 22.07
N ILE A 343 12.13 -19.48 21.62
CA ILE A 343 13.56 -19.63 21.88
C ILE A 343 13.93 -18.73 23.05
N GLY A 344 14.11 -19.33 24.23
CA GLY A 344 14.49 -18.61 25.44
C GLY A 344 16.00 -18.42 25.55
N LEU A 345 16.42 -17.20 25.88
CA LEU A 345 17.80 -16.84 26.23
C LEU A 345 17.88 -16.52 27.73
N TYR A 346 19.03 -16.80 28.34
CA TYR A 346 19.21 -16.51 29.77
C TYR A 346 19.08 -15.01 30.04
N ASP A 347 18.28 -14.67 31.04
CA ASP A 347 18.03 -13.29 31.46
C ASP A 347 17.70 -13.19 32.95
N GLY A 348 17.59 -11.96 33.45
CA GLY A 348 17.29 -11.61 34.82
C GLY A 348 15.79 -11.50 35.11
N PRO A 349 15.39 -11.34 36.39
CA PRO A 349 14.01 -11.12 36.78
C PRO A 349 13.44 -9.80 36.23
N GLY A 350 12.12 -9.66 36.23
CA GLY A 350 11.43 -8.44 35.80
C GLY A 350 11.64 -8.15 34.32
N ASP A 351 12.05 -6.92 34.00
CA ASP A 351 12.31 -6.45 32.63
C ASP A 351 13.63 -6.99 32.02
N GLY A 352 14.31 -7.91 32.70
CA GLY A 352 15.59 -8.46 32.27
C GLY A 352 16.77 -7.50 32.47
N SER A 353 17.91 -7.82 31.87
CA SER A 353 19.10 -6.98 31.89
C SER A 353 19.78 -6.96 30.51
N SER A 354 20.16 -5.77 30.05
CA SER A 354 20.94 -5.55 28.82
C SER A 354 22.31 -6.23 28.85
N ASP A 355 22.82 -6.57 30.04
CA ASP A 355 24.14 -7.20 30.21
C ASP A 355 24.10 -8.73 30.10
N LEU A 356 22.90 -9.32 30.13
CA LEU A 356 22.69 -10.76 30.03
C LEU A 356 22.48 -11.20 28.58
N PRO A 357 22.65 -12.50 28.26
CA PRO A 357 22.53 -13.00 26.89
C PRO A 357 21.23 -12.57 26.17
N GLY A 358 20.09 -12.59 26.87
CA GLY A 358 18.81 -12.12 26.33
C GLY A 358 18.83 -10.66 25.90
N GLY A 359 19.23 -9.75 26.80
CA GLY A 359 19.34 -8.33 26.53
C GLY A 359 20.36 -7.99 25.44
N LYS A 360 21.56 -8.60 25.48
CA LYS A 360 22.59 -8.41 24.44
C LYS A 360 22.11 -8.82 23.06
N PHE A 361 21.44 -9.97 22.96
CA PHE A 361 20.90 -10.44 21.70
C PHE A 361 19.80 -9.50 21.18
N TYR A 362 18.91 -9.06 22.07
CA TYR A 362 17.85 -8.12 21.74
C TYR A 362 18.40 -6.78 21.27
N ASP A 363 19.32 -6.16 22.01
CA ASP A 363 19.93 -4.88 21.64
C ASP A 363 20.62 -4.95 20.28
N ALA A 364 21.28 -6.07 19.99
CA ALA A 364 21.94 -6.34 18.73
C ALA A 364 21.01 -6.89 17.62
N ALA A 365 19.69 -6.96 17.81
CA ALA A 365 18.75 -7.41 16.78
C ALA A 365 17.96 -6.24 16.17
N MET A 366 17.51 -6.42 14.93
CA MET A 366 16.57 -5.54 14.24
C MET A 366 15.47 -6.32 13.50
N VAL A 367 14.38 -5.64 13.15
CA VAL A 367 13.36 -6.19 12.26
C VAL A 367 14.01 -6.54 10.92
N GLY A 368 13.68 -7.70 10.36
CA GLY A 368 14.31 -8.24 9.15
C GLY A 368 15.52 -9.15 9.42
N ASP A 369 16.03 -9.25 10.64
CA ASP A 369 17.07 -10.24 10.97
C ASP A 369 16.52 -11.67 10.89
N VAL A 370 17.39 -12.62 10.56
CA VAL A 370 16.99 -14.01 10.27
C VAL A 370 17.20 -14.89 11.50
N VAL A 371 16.20 -15.71 11.82
CA VAL A 371 16.30 -16.78 12.82
C VAL A 371 15.87 -18.10 12.20
N THR A 372 16.80 -19.02 12.01
CA THR A 372 16.54 -20.38 11.52
C THR A 372 16.58 -21.37 12.66
N VAL A 373 15.52 -22.17 12.82
CA VAL A 373 15.48 -23.27 13.79
C VAL A 373 15.68 -24.59 13.06
N ARG A 374 16.51 -25.47 13.63
CA ARG A 374 16.70 -26.84 13.15
C ARG A 374 16.66 -27.85 14.30
N ASN A 375 16.46 -29.11 13.94
CA ASN A 375 16.51 -30.26 14.85
C ASN A 375 15.55 -30.15 16.05
N SER A 376 14.45 -29.40 15.88
CA SER A 376 13.31 -29.46 16.80
C SER A 376 12.45 -30.68 16.47
N VAL A 377 11.76 -31.21 17.48
CA VAL A 377 10.71 -32.23 17.29
C VAL A 377 9.39 -31.64 16.77
N GLY A 378 9.33 -30.32 16.59
CA GLY A 378 8.19 -29.62 16.01
C GLY A 378 8.11 -29.72 14.50
N LYS A 379 6.94 -29.41 13.94
CA LYS A 379 6.75 -29.31 12.48
C LYS A 379 7.50 -28.11 11.89
N PRO A 380 7.75 -28.07 10.56
CA PRO A 380 8.17 -26.85 9.89
C PRO A 380 7.17 -25.72 10.12
N VAL A 381 7.68 -24.48 10.20
CA VAL A 381 6.85 -23.28 10.19
C VAL A 381 6.11 -23.19 8.86
N ASP A 382 4.84 -22.82 8.91
CA ASP A 382 4.08 -22.53 7.72
C ASP A 382 4.68 -21.29 7.03
N PRO A 383 5.00 -21.33 5.73
CA PRO A 383 5.50 -20.15 5.04
C PRO A 383 4.59 -18.92 5.10
N ASP A 384 3.27 -19.12 5.26
CA ASP A 384 2.28 -18.06 5.43
C ASP A 384 2.32 -17.42 6.85
N ASN A 385 3.04 -18.03 7.79
CA ASN A 385 3.10 -17.56 9.17
C ASN A 385 4.08 -16.39 9.32
N GLY A 386 3.59 -15.18 9.06
CA GLY A 386 4.39 -13.95 9.10
C GLY A 386 5.39 -13.92 7.96
N MET A 387 6.61 -13.45 8.23
CA MET A 387 7.68 -13.34 7.22
C MET A 387 8.46 -14.66 7.04
N SER A 388 7.74 -15.79 6.98
CA SER A 388 8.31 -17.15 6.86
C SER A 388 8.43 -17.64 5.40
N GLY A 389 8.23 -16.75 4.42
CA GLY A 389 8.28 -17.05 2.98
C GLY A 389 9.62 -17.60 2.46
N TRP A 390 10.70 -17.47 3.23
CA TRP A 390 12.02 -18.06 2.93
C TRP A 390 12.04 -19.60 2.99
N ASN A 391 10.98 -20.23 3.50
CA ASN A 391 10.84 -21.69 3.49
C ASN A 391 10.19 -22.23 2.20
N ILE A 392 9.87 -21.35 1.24
CA ILE A 392 9.38 -21.73 -0.09
C ILE A 392 10.56 -21.71 -1.08
N ASP A 393 10.72 -22.81 -1.82
CA ASP A 393 11.66 -22.89 -2.94
C ASP A 393 11.39 -21.76 -3.94
N TRP A 394 12.42 -21.08 -4.43
CA TRP A 394 12.26 -19.92 -5.32
C TRP A 394 11.47 -20.21 -6.61
N SER A 395 11.42 -21.47 -7.08
CA SER A 395 10.61 -21.85 -8.24
C SER A 395 9.11 -21.91 -7.96
N LYS A 396 8.72 -22.03 -6.68
CA LYS A 396 7.32 -22.01 -6.20
C LYS A 396 6.93 -20.64 -5.65
N TRP A 397 7.92 -19.85 -5.23
CA TRP A 397 7.73 -18.45 -4.92
C TRP A 397 7.29 -17.70 -6.18
#